data_AF-G8BFE1-F1
#
_entry.id   AF-G8BFE1-F1
#
_cell.length_a   1.000
_cell.length_b   1.000
_cell.length_c   1.000
_cell.angle_alpha   90.00
_cell.angle_beta   90.00
_cell.angle_gamma   90.00
#
_symmetry.space_group_name_H-M   'P 1'
#
loop_
_entity.id
_entity.type
_entity.pdbx_description
1 polymer ?
#
loop_
_entity_poly.entity_id
_entity_poly.type
_entity_poly.pdbx_seq_one_letter_code
_entity_poly.pdbx_strand_id
1 'polypeptide(L)'
;MVSANDCTIRIGQHVLIRLPSKGLKVVHLQESGRVSLGKFGSFEVSSILGHPLGSSFEIVDDNTVRVIKSITDAGDIWDADEDIQKKELTRMFSDSAENNQNIIDIGAKIQNLTNDDIDELKKSGASSQVGQLIIEKMIANHDGFDKKTIFSQEKYLKRKQQKFLRRFTVDYLGAAELLEYNLEKDASKVLDLSVDSLGLMMTYGNIRPGGKFLVIDETGGLLLYAMMERMGCEGTIVLLHENEHANIIMLRYSDYDESVITKVVKPINWLQFAEPENERIQLDEEDFEPKKPKLKEQFLRKRERARNVNEVIDLVVEGNFDGFVSMSTLYMPDVVESVIPKIGGSRPVVIYNQYKELLAEVQQHFTNDRRVIASSIFETRARPYQTIPGRMHPLMTMRSGGGYVLWGTRVFPDESVIAVGKGMKRRREESVESGVSLTSANVAEDTPENFPASETEVAETREDDVEITNDAQ
;
A
#
# COMPACT_ATOMS: atom_id res chain seq x y z
N MET A 1 -10.64 0.01 -23.39
CA MET A 1 -9.78 1.12 -22.87
C MET A 1 -10.67 2.12 -22.14
N VAL A 2 -10.71 2.06 -20.81
CA VAL A 2 -11.20 3.20 -20.00
C VAL A 2 -10.16 4.29 -20.19
N SER A 3 -10.52 5.35 -20.92
CA SER A 3 -9.62 6.48 -21.16
C SER A 3 -9.23 7.08 -19.81
N ALA A 4 -7.95 7.44 -19.62
CA ALA A 4 -7.47 8.13 -18.43
C ALA A 4 -8.19 9.49 -18.16
N ASN A 5 -9.05 9.94 -19.09
CA ASN A 5 -9.90 11.13 -18.96
C ASN A 5 -11.30 10.85 -18.39
N ASP A 6 -11.55 9.64 -17.90
CA ASP A 6 -12.89 9.21 -17.56
C ASP A 6 -13.18 9.28 -16.06
N CYS A 7 -13.20 10.49 -15.53
CA CYS A 7 -13.43 10.73 -14.11
C CYS A 7 -14.90 10.61 -13.71
N THR A 8 -15.74 9.89 -14.47
CA THR A 8 -17.19 9.85 -14.29
C THR A 8 -17.68 8.47 -13.86
N ILE A 9 -18.78 8.45 -13.11
CA ILE A 9 -19.42 7.22 -12.67
C ILE A 9 -20.20 6.61 -13.84
N ARG A 10 -19.86 5.37 -14.22
CA ARG A 10 -20.42 4.66 -15.37
C ARG A 10 -21.00 3.30 -15.02
N ILE A 11 -21.83 2.79 -15.91
CA ILE A 11 -22.38 1.43 -15.84
C ILE A 11 -21.27 0.43 -16.19
N GLY A 12 -21.28 -0.71 -15.52
CA GLY A 12 -20.37 -1.84 -15.76
C GLY A 12 -19.02 -1.73 -15.07
N GLN A 13 -18.76 -0.64 -14.35
CA GLN A 13 -17.49 -0.44 -13.64
C GLN A 13 -17.59 -0.90 -12.17
N HIS A 14 -16.46 -1.31 -11.60
CA HIS A 14 -16.29 -1.50 -10.17
C HIS A 14 -15.88 -0.18 -9.50
N VAL A 15 -16.53 0.15 -8.39
CA VAL A 15 -16.25 1.35 -7.60
C VAL A 15 -16.00 1.00 -6.14
N LEU A 16 -15.24 1.84 -5.46
CA LEU A 16 -15.09 1.79 -4.01
C LEU A 16 -16.10 2.72 -3.35
N ILE A 17 -16.97 2.18 -2.51
CA ILE A 17 -17.91 2.96 -1.69
C ILE A 17 -17.32 3.15 -0.30
N ARG A 18 -17.11 4.41 0.09
CA ARG A 18 -16.66 4.81 1.42
C ARG A 18 -17.85 5.23 2.27
N LEU A 19 -18.03 4.55 3.40
CA LEU A 19 -19.13 4.81 4.33
C LEU A 19 -18.76 5.89 5.35
N PRO A 20 -19.73 6.52 6.04
CA PRO A 20 -19.47 7.53 7.07
C PRO A 20 -18.69 6.95 8.26
N SER A 21 -18.87 5.65 8.52
CA SER A 21 -18.09 4.90 9.51
C SER A 21 -16.67 4.55 9.05
N LYS A 22 -16.21 5.08 7.90
CA LYS A 22 -14.95 4.78 7.20
C LYS A 22 -14.86 3.38 6.59
N GLY A 23 -15.85 2.51 6.80
CA GLY A 23 -15.85 1.17 6.23
C GLY A 23 -15.93 1.19 4.71
N LEU A 24 -15.24 0.26 4.08
CA LEU A 24 -15.11 0.17 2.63
C LEU A 24 -15.96 -0.96 2.02
N LYS A 25 -16.53 -0.70 0.85
CA LYS A 25 -17.25 -1.70 0.05
C LYS A 25 -16.91 -1.57 -1.42
N VAL A 26 -16.46 -2.66 -2.04
CA VAL A 26 -16.36 -2.75 -3.50
C VAL A 26 -17.70 -3.15 -4.09
N VAL A 27 -18.17 -2.42 -5.11
CA VAL A 27 -19.46 -2.66 -5.76
C VAL A 27 -19.31 -2.58 -7.28
N HIS A 28 -19.88 -3.55 -7.99
CA HIS A 28 -20.03 -3.52 -9.44
C HIS A 28 -21.34 -2.82 -9.82
N LEU A 29 -21.26 -1.76 -10.63
CA LEU A 29 -22.41 -0.93 -11.00
C LEU A 29 -23.18 -1.56 -12.17
N GLN A 30 -24.27 -2.25 -11.87
CA GLN A 30 -25.17 -2.81 -12.89
C GLN A 30 -26.11 -1.73 -13.46
N GLU A 31 -26.54 -1.90 -14.72
CA GLU A 31 -27.42 -0.95 -15.45
C GLU A 31 -28.72 -0.64 -14.70
N SER A 32 -29.37 -1.68 -14.19
CA SER A 32 -30.54 -1.56 -13.32
C SER A 32 -30.29 -2.35 -12.05
N GLY A 33 -30.32 -1.69 -10.89
CA GLY A 33 -30.08 -2.37 -9.63
C GLY A 33 -30.12 -1.43 -8.43
N ARG A 34 -30.37 -2.03 -7.26
CA ARG A 34 -30.25 -1.36 -5.97
C ARG A 34 -29.05 -1.91 -5.23
N VAL A 35 -28.21 -1.01 -4.72
CA VAL A 35 -27.04 -1.36 -3.93
C VAL A 35 -27.37 -1.17 -2.46
N SER A 36 -27.16 -2.22 -1.65
CA SER A 36 -27.39 -2.17 -0.21
C SER A 36 -26.13 -1.80 0.57
N LEU A 37 -26.22 -0.71 1.33
CA LEU A 37 -25.18 -0.26 2.25
C LEU A 37 -25.41 -0.78 3.67
N GLY A 38 -26.34 -1.72 3.87
CA GLY A 38 -26.68 -2.27 5.18
C GLY A 38 -27.46 -1.25 6.01
N LYS A 39 -26.97 -0.90 7.20
CA LYS A 39 -27.64 0.05 8.12
C LYS A 39 -27.85 1.45 7.55
N PHE A 40 -27.08 1.83 6.52
CA PHE A 40 -27.17 3.13 5.87
C PHE A 40 -28.25 3.18 4.78
N GLY A 41 -28.93 2.05 4.51
CA GLY A 41 -29.99 1.92 3.52
C GLY A 41 -29.48 1.44 2.17
N SER A 42 -30.32 1.59 1.15
CA SER A 42 -30.01 1.24 -0.24
C SER A 42 -30.17 2.45 -1.16
N PHE A 43 -29.45 2.44 -2.28
CA PHE A 43 -29.61 3.44 -3.33
C PHE A 43 -29.74 2.79 -4.71
N GLU A 44 -30.37 3.48 -5.65
CA GLU A 44 -30.47 3.07 -7.04
C GLU A 44 -29.24 3.50 -7.84
N VAL A 45 -28.65 2.59 -8.61
CA VAL A 45 -27.42 2.87 -9.37
C VAL A 45 -27.63 4.01 -10.37
N SER A 46 -28.80 4.09 -11.01
CA SER A 46 -29.16 5.14 -11.97
C SER A 46 -28.96 6.56 -11.43
N SER A 47 -29.13 6.75 -10.11
CA SER A 47 -29.08 8.06 -9.47
C SER A 47 -27.65 8.59 -9.24
N ILE A 48 -26.62 7.75 -9.34
CA ILE A 48 -25.20 8.18 -9.19
C ILE A 48 -24.47 8.33 -10.53
N LEU A 49 -25.03 7.82 -11.63
CA LEU A 49 -24.38 7.81 -12.93
C LEU A 49 -24.13 9.22 -13.46
N GLY A 50 -23.03 9.42 -14.16
CA GLY A 50 -22.65 10.70 -14.78
C GLY A 50 -22.01 11.70 -13.82
N HIS A 51 -22.07 11.48 -12.50
CA HIS A 51 -21.34 12.30 -11.54
C HIS A 51 -19.85 11.95 -11.52
N PRO A 52 -18.98 12.90 -11.11
CA PRO A 52 -17.55 12.61 -10.96
C PRO A 52 -17.25 11.57 -9.88
N LEU A 53 -16.21 10.75 -10.09
CA LEU A 53 -15.62 9.94 -9.03
C LEU A 53 -15.08 10.85 -7.91
N GLY A 54 -15.17 10.38 -6.67
CA GLY A 54 -14.95 11.18 -5.45
C GLY A 54 -16.19 11.97 -4.98
N SER A 55 -17.30 11.94 -5.72
CA SER A 55 -18.54 12.61 -5.30
C SER A 55 -19.16 11.92 -4.09
N SER A 56 -19.69 12.74 -3.17
CA SER A 56 -20.43 12.28 -1.99
C SER A 56 -21.93 12.41 -2.22
N PHE A 57 -22.68 11.47 -1.66
CA PHE A 57 -24.12 11.35 -1.87
C PHE A 57 -24.85 11.15 -0.54
N GLU A 58 -26.07 11.67 -0.46
CA GLU A 58 -27.04 11.40 0.59
C GLU A 58 -28.25 10.65 0.01
N ILE A 59 -28.67 9.57 0.67
CA ILE A 59 -29.82 8.78 0.25
C ILE A 59 -31.10 9.48 0.70
N VAL A 60 -31.96 9.78 -0.27
CA VAL A 60 -33.27 10.42 -0.11
C VAL A 60 -34.37 9.35 -0.20
N ASP A 61 -35.62 9.77 -0.07
CA ASP A 61 -36.79 8.94 -0.31
C ASP A 61 -36.73 8.23 -1.67
N ASP A 62 -37.40 7.08 -1.75
CA ASP A 62 -37.43 6.18 -2.91
C ASP A 62 -36.08 5.54 -3.31
N ASN A 63 -35.04 5.64 -2.47
CA ASN A 63 -33.66 5.18 -2.74
C ASN A 63 -32.95 5.98 -3.83
N THR A 64 -33.44 7.19 -4.12
CA THR A 64 -32.72 8.16 -4.96
C THR A 64 -31.60 8.81 -4.14
N VAL A 65 -30.65 9.47 -4.82
CA VAL A 65 -29.56 10.16 -4.13
C VAL A 65 -29.46 11.62 -4.51
N ARG A 66 -28.94 12.41 -3.57
CA ARG A 66 -28.58 13.81 -3.76
C ARG A 66 -27.08 13.99 -3.58
N VAL A 67 -26.45 14.77 -4.45
CA VAL A 67 -25.02 15.13 -4.32
C VAL A 67 -24.82 16.09 -3.16
N ILE A 68 -23.78 15.83 -2.36
CA ILE A 68 -23.33 16.67 -1.24
C ILE A 68 -21.82 16.92 -1.37
N LYS A 69 -21.27 18.00 -0.80
CA LYS A 69 -19.81 18.25 -0.91
C LYS A 69 -19.01 17.35 0.04
N SER A 70 -19.60 16.93 1.16
CA SER A 70 -18.89 16.13 2.16
C SER A 70 -19.79 15.16 2.92
N ILE A 71 -19.27 13.95 3.19
CA ILE A 71 -19.95 12.97 4.05
C ILE A 71 -20.16 13.52 5.47
N THR A 72 -19.17 14.26 5.99
CA THR A 72 -19.15 14.71 7.39
C THR A 72 -19.68 16.10 7.61
N ASP A 73 -19.81 16.90 6.55
CA ASP A 73 -20.32 18.25 6.69
C ASP A 73 -21.84 18.25 6.56
N ALA A 74 -22.53 18.58 7.64
CA ALA A 74 -23.99 18.69 7.63
C ALA A 74 -24.47 20.00 6.95
N GLY A 75 -23.55 20.89 6.58
CA GLY A 75 -23.85 22.24 6.08
C GLY A 75 -24.32 22.35 4.63
N ASP A 76 -24.32 21.28 3.82
CA ASP A 76 -24.78 21.35 2.42
C ASP A 76 -26.25 20.95 2.28
N ILE A 77 -27.14 21.83 2.72
CA ILE A 77 -28.50 21.95 2.17
C ILE A 77 -28.49 23.22 1.32
N TRP A 78 -28.84 23.10 0.04
CA TRP A 78 -28.84 24.19 -0.93
C TRP A 78 -29.72 25.38 -0.48
N ASP A 79 -29.11 26.57 -0.49
CA ASP A 79 -29.65 27.86 -0.96
C ASP A 79 -30.95 28.45 -0.35
N ALA A 80 -31.41 27.97 0.79
CA ALA A 80 -32.32 28.72 1.65
C ALA A 80 -31.91 28.55 3.11
N ASP A 81 -31.52 29.66 3.74
CA ASP A 81 -31.27 29.79 5.18
C ASP A 81 -29.97 29.19 5.76
N GLU A 82 -28.82 29.32 5.07
CA GLU A 82 -27.48 29.11 5.69
C GLU A 82 -27.33 29.87 7.01
N ASP A 83 -27.89 31.07 7.06
CA ASP A 83 -27.81 31.95 8.22
C ASP A 83 -28.62 31.43 9.42
N ILE A 84 -29.70 30.68 9.21
CA ILE A 84 -30.58 30.21 10.30
C ILE A 84 -30.03 28.94 10.91
N GLN A 85 -29.68 27.92 10.11
CA GLN A 85 -29.13 26.67 10.62
C GLN A 85 -27.71 26.83 11.17
N LYS A 86 -26.88 27.69 10.55
CA LYS A 86 -25.59 28.05 11.12
C LYS A 86 -25.77 28.85 12.41
N LYS A 87 -26.76 29.75 12.52
CA LYS A 87 -27.12 30.41 13.79
C LYS A 87 -27.68 29.41 14.81
N GLU A 88 -28.40 28.37 14.40
CA GLU A 88 -28.96 27.34 15.29
C GLU A 88 -27.87 26.39 15.82
N LEU A 89 -26.98 25.89 14.96
CA LEU A 89 -25.78 25.15 15.36
C LEU A 89 -24.86 26.04 16.21
N THR A 90 -24.65 27.30 15.84
CA THR A 90 -23.84 28.26 16.64
C THR A 90 -24.51 28.56 17.99
N ARG A 91 -25.85 28.57 18.08
CA ARG A 91 -26.60 28.64 19.35
C ARG A 91 -26.50 27.34 20.15
N MET A 92 -26.49 26.18 19.50
CA MET A 92 -26.28 24.89 20.18
C MET A 92 -24.86 24.77 20.78
N PHE A 93 -23.87 25.42 20.18
CA PHE A 93 -22.50 25.47 20.70
C PHE A 93 -22.23 26.69 21.61
N SER A 94 -23.19 27.62 21.78
CA SER A 94 -22.99 28.79 22.64
C SER A 94 -23.07 28.45 24.12
N ASP A 95 -23.86 27.43 24.49
CA ASP A 95 -23.99 26.94 25.86
C ASP A 95 -23.05 25.76 26.10
N SER A 96 -21.75 26.04 26.06
CA SER A 96 -20.70 25.05 26.32
C SER A 96 -19.95 25.36 27.63
N ALA A 97 -19.60 24.31 28.38
CA ALA A 97 -18.78 24.44 29.57
C ALA A 97 -17.28 24.50 29.22
N GLU A 98 -16.49 25.25 29.99
CA GLU A 98 -15.03 25.31 29.81
C GLU A 98 -14.33 24.00 30.20
N ASN A 99 -14.87 23.27 31.18
CA ASN A 99 -14.28 22.05 31.73
C ASN A 99 -15.34 20.99 32.03
N ASN A 100 -14.88 19.78 32.37
CA ASN A 100 -15.72 18.62 32.66
C ASN A 100 -16.00 18.42 34.16
N GLN A 101 -15.72 19.40 35.03
CA GLN A 101 -15.78 19.22 36.50
C GLN A 101 -17.18 18.83 37.01
N ASN A 102 -18.22 19.25 36.30
CA ASN A 102 -19.62 19.01 36.65
C ASN A 102 -20.24 17.82 35.87
N ILE A 103 -19.45 17.08 35.09
CA ILE A 103 -19.91 15.90 34.36
C ILE A 103 -19.81 14.69 35.29
N ILE A 104 -20.95 14.10 35.62
CA ILE A 104 -21.05 12.85 36.38
C ILE A 104 -21.40 11.75 35.40
N ASP A 105 -20.66 10.64 35.43
CA ASP A 105 -20.96 9.47 34.60
C ASP A 105 -22.10 8.65 35.24
N ILE A 106 -23.31 8.85 34.75
CA ILE A 106 -24.52 8.11 35.16
C ILE A 106 -24.81 6.95 34.18
N GLY A 107 -23.84 6.63 33.30
CA GLY A 107 -23.95 5.58 32.30
C GLY A 107 -25.09 5.81 31.31
N ALA A 108 -25.80 4.73 30.94
CA ALA A 108 -26.88 4.78 29.96
C ALA A 108 -28.04 5.73 30.35
N LYS A 109 -28.20 6.06 31.64
CA LYS A 109 -29.25 6.95 32.14
C LYS A 109 -29.07 8.40 31.71
N ILE A 110 -27.90 8.78 31.18
CA ILE A 110 -27.66 10.14 30.66
C ILE A 110 -28.38 10.41 29.34
N GLN A 111 -28.80 9.36 28.64
CA GLN A 111 -29.55 9.45 27.39
C GLN A 111 -30.96 8.95 27.67
N ASN A 112 -31.92 9.86 27.66
CA ASN A 112 -33.31 9.54 28.00
C ASN A 112 -34.05 8.86 26.83
N LEU A 113 -33.54 8.95 25.60
CA LEU A 113 -34.09 8.27 24.43
C LEU A 113 -33.67 6.80 24.40
N THR A 114 -34.65 5.88 24.37
CA THR A 114 -34.37 4.44 24.34
C THR A 114 -34.01 3.95 22.94
N ASN A 115 -33.46 2.73 22.83
CA ASN A 115 -33.19 2.12 21.53
C ASN A 115 -34.48 1.82 20.75
N ASP A 116 -35.56 1.46 21.45
CA ASP A 116 -36.85 1.19 20.82
C ASP A 116 -37.42 2.47 20.21
N ASP A 117 -37.33 3.61 20.91
CA ASP A 117 -37.70 4.92 20.36
C ASP A 117 -36.89 5.27 19.11
N ILE A 118 -35.59 4.97 19.11
CA ILE A 118 -34.71 5.19 17.96
C ILE A 118 -35.12 4.30 16.78
N ASP A 119 -35.52 3.06 17.04
CA ASP A 119 -35.97 2.14 16.00
C ASP A 119 -37.36 2.51 15.46
N GLU A 120 -38.24 3.07 16.30
CA GLU A 120 -39.49 3.70 15.86
C GLU A 120 -39.22 4.92 14.98
N LEU A 121 -38.26 5.79 15.35
CA LEU A 121 -37.86 6.93 14.52
C LEU A 121 -37.31 6.47 13.17
N LYS A 122 -36.52 5.39 13.12
CA LYS A 122 -36.06 4.80 11.85
C LYS A 122 -37.20 4.21 11.02
N LYS A 123 -38.24 3.67 11.65
CA LYS A 123 -39.43 3.12 10.95
C LYS A 123 -40.36 4.23 10.45
N SER A 124 -40.37 5.39 11.12
CA SER A 124 -41.26 6.51 10.81
C SER A 124 -41.01 7.22 9.47
N GLY A 125 -39.96 6.87 8.72
CA GLY A 125 -39.82 7.30 7.34
C GLY A 125 -38.48 6.96 6.67
N ALA A 126 -38.47 6.99 5.34
CA ALA A 126 -37.30 6.78 4.49
C ALA A 126 -36.55 8.07 4.14
N SER A 127 -36.91 9.20 4.76
CA SER A 127 -36.45 10.52 4.33
C SER A 127 -35.04 10.84 4.82
N SER A 128 -34.31 11.64 4.03
CA SER A 128 -32.97 12.13 4.36
C SER A 128 -32.93 12.88 5.70
N GLN A 129 -34.07 13.44 6.12
CA GLN A 129 -34.22 14.21 7.36
C GLN A 129 -34.34 13.34 8.62
N VAL A 130 -34.69 12.06 8.52
CA VAL A 130 -34.83 11.18 9.71
C VAL A 130 -33.51 11.08 10.48
N GLY A 131 -32.38 10.99 9.77
CA GLY A 131 -31.06 10.96 10.41
C GLY A 131 -30.77 12.23 11.22
N GLN A 132 -31.16 13.39 10.69
CA GLN A 132 -30.98 14.69 11.36
C GLN A 132 -31.92 14.82 12.58
N LEU A 133 -33.19 14.47 12.42
CA LEU A 133 -34.18 14.48 13.51
C LEU A 133 -33.78 13.55 14.67
N ILE A 134 -33.22 12.38 14.37
CA ILE A 134 -32.68 11.48 15.41
C ILE A 134 -31.53 12.16 16.17
N ILE A 135 -30.63 12.84 15.46
CA ILE A 135 -29.49 13.53 16.07
C ILE A 135 -29.98 14.68 16.97
N GLU A 136 -30.91 15.50 16.49
CA GLU A 136 -31.50 16.61 17.24
C GLU A 136 -32.22 16.12 18.50
N LYS A 137 -33.12 15.13 18.36
CA LYS A 137 -33.80 14.53 19.53
C LYS A 137 -32.82 13.92 20.52
N MET A 138 -31.73 13.33 20.04
CA MET A 138 -30.71 12.72 20.89
C MET A 138 -29.83 13.74 21.61
N ILE A 139 -29.67 14.94 21.05
CA ILE A 139 -29.00 16.07 21.72
C ILE A 139 -29.94 16.68 22.76
N ALA A 140 -31.21 16.92 22.40
CA ALA A 140 -32.20 17.48 23.31
C ALA A 140 -32.48 16.59 24.55
N ASN A 141 -32.42 15.26 24.39
CA ASN A 141 -32.61 14.29 25.48
C ASN A 141 -31.31 13.88 26.20
N HIS A 142 -30.21 14.61 25.98
CA HIS A 142 -28.93 14.33 26.63
C HIS A 142 -28.68 15.30 27.78
N ASP A 143 -28.96 14.87 29.01
CA ASP A 143 -28.95 15.69 30.25
C ASP A 143 -27.59 16.34 30.60
N GLY A 144 -26.51 15.88 29.98
CA GLY A 144 -25.16 16.43 30.17
C GLY A 144 -24.54 17.03 28.91
N PHE A 145 -25.32 17.47 27.91
CA PHE A 145 -24.76 17.96 26.65
C PHE A 145 -24.15 19.36 26.82
N ASP A 146 -24.85 20.26 27.52
CA ASP A 146 -24.41 21.64 27.77
C ASP A 146 -23.19 21.71 28.72
N LYS A 147 -23.05 20.68 29.57
CA LYS A 147 -21.89 20.52 30.47
C LYS A 147 -20.61 20.09 29.76
N LYS A 148 -20.65 19.83 28.45
CA LYS A 148 -19.48 19.43 27.66
C LYS A 148 -18.79 20.66 27.09
N THR A 149 -17.49 20.51 26.86
CA THR A 149 -16.72 21.48 26.08
C THR A 149 -17.15 21.47 24.61
N ILE A 150 -16.90 22.57 23.89
CA ILE A 150 -17.19 22.71 22.44
C ILE A 150 -16.63 21.52 21.67
N PHE A 151 -15.35 21.17 21.90
CA PHE A 151 -14.72 20.04 21.22
C PHE A 151 -15.37 18.68 21.54
N SER A 152 -15.90 18.53 22.75
CA SER A 152 -16.60 17.31 23.17
C SER A 152 -18.00 17.24 22.55
N GLN A 153 -18.69 18.37 22.41
CA GLN A 153 -19.97 18.48 21.70
C GLN A 153 -19.79 18.16 20.21
N GLU A 154 -18.78 18.73 19.54
CA GLU A 154 -18.45 18.42 18.14
C GLU A 154 -18.06 16.96 17.94
N LYS A 155 -17.23 16.38 18.82
CA LYS A 155 -16.86 14.95 18.78
C LYS A 155 -18.10 14.06 18.93
N TYR A 156 -19.02 14.44 19.81
CA TYR A 156 -20.29 13.75 19.99
C TYR A 156 -21.14 13.82 18.71
N LEU A 157 -21.33 15.03 18.17
CA LEU A 157 -22.10 15.27 16.95
C LEU A 157 -21.55 14.48 15.77
N LYS A 158 -20.24 14.56 15.50
CA LYS A 158 -19.57 13.82 14.42
C LYS A 158 -19.81 12.32 14.52
N ARG A 159 -19.74 11.75 15.74
CA ARG A 159 -20.02 10.33 15.97
C ARG A 159 -21.48 9.96 15.68
N LYS A 160 -22.43 10.83 16.00
CA LYS A 160 -23.85 10.60 15.70
C LYS A 160 -24.15 10.76 14.21
N GLN A 161 -23.56 11.75 13.56
CA GLN A 161 -23.60 11.93 12.10
C GLN A 161 -23.09 10.67 11.38
N GLN A 162 -21.93 10.14 11.75
CA GLN A 162 -21.38 8.90 11.19
C GLN A 162 -22.25 7.66 11.42
N LYS A 163 -23.11 7.67 12.44
CA LYS A 163 -23.98 6.54 12.78
C LYS A 163 -25.33 6.60 12.06
N PHE A 164 -25.92 7.79 11.92
CA PHE A 164 -27.32 7.96 11.51
C PHE A 164 -27.49 8.60 10.14
N LEU A 165 -26.52 9.36 9.63
CA LEU A 165 -26.64 9.94 8.29
C LEU A 165 -26.42 8.85 7.23
N ARG A 166 -27.34 8.81 6.26
CA ARG A 166 -27.36 7.86 5.16
C ARG A 166 -26.54 8.43 3.99
N ARG A 167 -25.24 8.62 4.22
CA ARG A 167 -24.32 9.24 3.26
C ARG A 167 -23.25 8.26 2.82
N PHE A 168 -22.65 8.46 1.66
CA PHE A 168 -21.52 7.68 1.18
C PHE A 168 -20.74 8.44 0.10
N THR A 169 -19.50 8.05 -0.17
CA THR A 169 -18.70 8.57 -1.29
C THR A 169 -18.37 7.43 -2.24
N VAL A 170 -18.36 7.74 -3.54
CA VAL A 170 -18.00 6.79 -4.60
C VAL A 170 -16.62 7.17 -5.13
N ASP A 171 -15.61 6.40 -4.75
CA ASP A 171 -14.22 6.55 -5.17
C ASP A 171 -13.89 5.63 -6.36
N TYR A 172 -12.86 6.01 -7.14
CA TYR A 172 -12.27 5.13 -8.15
C TYR A 172 -11.65 3.89 -7.48
N LEU A 173 -11.78 2.71 -8.10
CA LEU A 173 -11.18 1.49 -7.56
C LEU A 173 -9.78 1.28 -8.14
N GLY A 174 -8.82 2.11 -7.71
CA GLY A 174 -7.42 1.96 -8.04
C GLY A 174 -6.73 0.85 -7.24
N ALA A 175 -5.46 0.59 -7.55
CA ALA A 175 -4.67 -0.40 -6.82
C ALA A 175 -4.48 -0.03 -5.34
N ALA A 176 -4.36 1.27 -5.01
CA ALA A 176 -4.26 1.74 -3.64
C ALA A 176 -5.56 1.51 -2.85
N GLU A 177 -6.70 1.84 -3.46
CA GLU A 177 -8.04 1.64 -2.89
C GLU A 177 -8.37 0.15 -2.72
N LEU A 178 -7.97 -0.69 -3.68
CA LEU A 178 -8.12 -2.13 -3.58
C LEU A 178 -7.23 -2.72 -2.47
N LEU A 179 -6.02 -2.20 -2.30
CA LEU A 179 -5.15 -2.55 -1.17
C LEU A 179 -5.80 -2.15 0.16
N GLU A 180 -6.28 -0.91 0.32
CA GLU A 180 -6.98 -0.45 1.53
C GLU A 180 -8.16 -1.36 1.87
N TYR A 181 -8.98 -1.70 0.88
CA TYR A 181 -10.12 -2.60 1.04
C TYR A 181 -9.70 -4.00 1.51
N ASN A 182 -8.65 -4.58 0.92
CA ASN A 182 -8.15 -5.88 1.37
C ASN A 182 -7.51 -5.80 2.75
N LEU A 183 -6.83 -4.71 3.12
CA LEU A 183 -6.26 -4.54 4.44
C LEU A 183 -7.33 -4.48 5.56
N GLU A 184 -8.50 -3.90 5.28
CA GLU A 184 -9.64 -3.89 6.21
C GLU A 184 -10.30 -5.27 6.34
N LYS A 185 -10.37 -6.03 5.24
CA LYS A 185 -11.04 -7.35 5.21
C LYS A 185 -10.15 -8.51 5.62
N ASP A 186 -9.02 -8.65 4.95
CA ASP A 186 -8.04 -9.70 5.16
C ASP A 186 -6.62 -9.18 4.84
N ALA A 187 -6.01 -8.68 5.91
CA ALA A 187 -4.63 -8.26 6.00
C ALA A 187 -3.61 -9.27 5.44
N SER A 188 -3.83 -10.56 5.69
CA SER A 188 -2.86 -11.62 5.42
C SER A 188 -2.77 -11.94 3.92
N LYS A 189 -3.89 -11.81 3.21
CA LYS A 189 -3.98 -12.02 1.77
C LYS A 189 -3.08 -11.09 0.95
N VAL A 190 -2.81 -9.90 1.47
CA VAL A 190 -1.94 -8.89 0.83
C VAL A 190 -0.57 -8.80 1.51
N LEU A 191 -0.19 -9.82 2.29
CA LEU A 191 1.12 -9.92 2.96
C LEU A 191 1.48 -8.68 3.79
N ASP A 192 0.50 -8.11 4.50
CA ASP A 192 0.64 -6.90 5.33
C ASP A 192 1.23 -5.67 4.60
N LEU A 193 1.11 -5.63 3.28
CA LEU A 193 1.60 -4.53 2.43
C LEU A 193 0.91 -3.21 2.81
N SER A 194 1.66 -2.11 2.78
CA SER A 194 1.11 -0.76 2.89
C SER A 194 1.18 -0.01 1.56
N VAL A 195 0.34 1.02 1.42
CA VAL A 195 0.27 1.85 0.20
C VAL A 195 1.62 2.54 -0.08
N ASP A 196 2.31 2.98 0.97
CA ASP A 196 3.63 3.60 0.84
C ASP A 196 4.71 2.59 0.40
N SER A 197 4.71 1.36 0.93
CA SER A 197 5.62 0.31 0.45
C SER A 197 5.32 -0.12 -0.99
N LEU A 198 4.04 -0.17 -1.38
CA LEU A 198 3.67 -0.40 -2.77
C LEU A 198 4.21 0.70 -3.69
N GLY A 199 4.04 1.97 -3.30
CA GLY A 199 4.59 3.12 -4.02
C GLY A 199 6.12 3.09 -4.10
N LEU A 200 6.77 2.66 -3.02
CA LEU A 200 8.21 2.47 -2.93
C LEU A 200 8.69 1.41 -3.94
N MET A 201 8.00 0.27 -4.01
CA MET A 201 8.28 -0.80 -4.97
C MET A 201 8.12 -0.32 -6.42
N MET A 202 7.02 0.39 -6.74
CA MET A 202 6.81 0.94 -8.08
C MET A 202 7.94 1.89 -8.51
N THR A 203 8.41 2.70 -7.57
CA THR A 203 9.46 3.70 -7.81
C THR A 203 10.83 3.04 -7.97
N TYR A 204 11.25 2.20 -7.03
CA TYR A 204 12.54 1.50 -7.08
C TYR A 204 12.60 0.46 -8.20
N GLY A 205 11.46 -0.13 -8.58
CA GLY A 205 11.34 -1.01 -9.73
C GLY A 205 11.38 -0.27 -11.06
N ASN A 206 11.37 1.07 -11.04
CA ASN A 206 11.29 1.92 -12.23
C ASN A 206 10.14 1.49 -13.17
N ILE A 207 8.98 1.19 -12.57
CA ILE A 207 7.82 0.70 -13.31
C ILE A 207 7.24 1.83 -14.15
N ARG A 208 7.25 1.63 -15.48
CA ARG A 208 6.88 2.64 -16.46
C ARG A 208 6.29 2.01 -17.73
N PRO A 209 5.50 2.77 -18.49
CA PRO A 209 4.97 2.33 -19.78
C PRO A 209 6.06 1.79 -20.72
N GLY A 210 5.77 0.69 -21.40
CA GLY A 210 6.65 0.04 -22.39
C GLY A 210 7.71 -0.89 -21.81
N GLY A 211 7.84 -1.01 -20.50
CA GLY A 211 8.80 -1.93 -19.87
C GLY A 211 8.43 -3.41 -19.99
N LYS A 212 9.44 -4.29 -20.04
CA LYS A 212 9.30 -5.75 -19.95
C LYS A 212 9.71 -6.24 -18.56
N PHE A 213 8.75 -6.50 -17.68
CA PHE A 213 9.02 -6.85 -16.27
C PHE A 213 8.78 -8.33 -15.98
N LEU A 214 9.61 -8.91 -15.12
CA LEU A 214 9.40 -10.24 -14.54
C LEU A 214 8.85 -10.08 -13.12
N VAL A 215 7.72 -10.72 -12.82
CA VAL A 215 6.97 -10.49 -11.58
C VAL A 215 6.60 -11.80 -10.92
N ILE A 216 6.74 -11.87 -9.60
CA ILE A 216 6.12 -12.90 -8.77
C ILE A 216 5.09 -12.21 -7.87
N ASP A 217 3.84 -12.66 -7.92
CA ASP A 217 2.74 -12.07 -7.15
C ASP A 217 1.87 -13.15 -6.50
N GLU A 218 1.96 -13.28 -5.18
CA GLU A 218 1.15 -14.19 -4.36
C GLU A 218 -0.08 -13.49 -3.74
N THR A 219 -0.27 -12.19 -3.97
CA THR A 219 -1.39 -11.40 -3.42
C THR A 219 -2.71 -11.55 -4.20
N GLY A 220 -2.76 -12.51 -5.11
CA GLY A 220 -3.90 -12.75 -6.00
C GLY A 220 -4.02 -11.73 -7.13
N GLY A 221 -2.93 -11.02 -7.47
CA GLY A 221 -2.88 -10.06 -8.58
C GLY A 221 -2.96 -8.59 -8.16
N LEU A 222 -2.76 -8.23 -6.89
CA LEU A 222 -2.78 -6.82 -6.46
C LEU A 222 -1.53 -6.08 -6.94
N LEU A 223 -0.34 -6.69 -6.80
CA LEU A 223 0.90 -6.11 -7.34
C LEU A 223 0.80 -5.99 -8.86
N LEU A 224 0.30 -7.04 -9.51
CA LEU A 224 0.06 -7.05 -10.94
C LEU A 224 -0.87 -5.91 -11.36
N TYR A 225 -1.97 -5.70 -10.64
CA TYR A 225 -2.91 -4.60 -10.91
C TYR A 225 -2.23 -3.23 -10.78
N ALA A 226 -1.46 -3.02 -9.71
CA ALA A 226 -0.71 -1.78 -9.49
C ALA A 226 0.30 -1.51 -10.61
N MET A 227 1.01 -2.55 -11.08
CA MET A 227 1.95 -2.42 -12.19
C MET A 227 1.22 -2.10 -13.50
N MET A 228 0.10 -2.78 -13.80
CA MET A 228 -0.69 -2.50 -14.99
C MET A 228 -1.21 -1.06 -15.02
N GLU A 229 -1.73 -0.58 -13.88
CA GLU A 229 -2.20 0.80 -13.72
C GLU A 229 -1.06 1.80 -13.95
N ARG A 230 0.11 1.58 -13.32
CA ARG A 230 1.28 2.46 -13.46
C ARG A 230 1.87 2.47 -14.87
N MET A 231 1.82 1.33 -15.57
CA MET A 231 2.30 1.18 -16.95
C MET A 231 1.29 1.69 -17.99
N GLY A 232 0.06 2.05 -17.59
CA GLY A 232 -1.00 2.38 -18.53
C GLY A 232 -1.34 1.23 -19.48
N CYS A 233 -1.13 -0.01 -19.05
CA CYS A 233 -1.27 -1.23 -19.87
C CYS A 233 -0.39 -1.23 -21.14
N GLU A 234 0.75 -0.53 -21.13
CA GLU A 234 1.75 -0.56 -22.19
C GLU A 234 3.00 -1.31 -21.74
N GLY A 235 3.44 -2.29 -22.54
CA GLY A 235 4.57 -3.16 -22.22
C GLY A 235 4.14 -4.60 -21.95
N THR A 236 4.97 -5.34 -21.22
CA THR A 236 4.73 -6.76 -20.95
C THR A 236 5.17 -7.12 -19.55
N ILE A 237 4.31 -7.86 -18.83
CA ILE A 237 4.56 -8.40 -17.50
C ILE A 237 4.54 -9.91 -17.63
N VAL A 238 5.68 -10.54 -17.42
CA VAL A 238 5.77 -12.00 -17.30
C VAL A 238 5.53 -12.36 -15.84
N LEU A 239 4.40 -13.01 -15.57
CA LEU A 239 3.98 -13.38 -14.22
C LEU A 239 4.39 -14.81 -13.92
N LEU A 240 5.37 -14.98 -13.06
CA LEU A 240 5.85 -16.27 -12.59
C LEU A 240 4.98 -16.76 -11.42
N HIS A 241 4.50 -18.00 -11.51
CA HIS A 241 3.60 -18.59 -10.51
C HIS A 241 3.91 -20.06 -10.22
N GLU A 242 3.49 -20.53 -9.04
CA GLU A 242 3.72 -21.90 -8.54
C GLU A 242 2.76 -22.94 -9.09
N ASN A 243 1.49 -22.58 -9.20
CA ASN A 243 0.45 -23.54 -9.55
C ASN A 243 0.37 -23.76 -11.07
N GLU A 244 -0.53 -24.65 -11.52
CA GLU A 244 -0.82 -24.83 -12.95
C GLU A 244 -1.35 -23.53 -13.60
N HIS A 245 -2.05 -22.71 -12.82
CA HIS A 245 -2.63 -21.44 -13.26
C HIS A 245 -2.26 -20.31 -12.32
N ALA A 246 -2.00 -19.14 -12.89
CA ALA A 246 -1.77 -17.92 -12.12
C ALA A 246 -3.02 -17.49 -11.36
N ASN A 247 -2.84 -17.08 -10.09
CA ASN A 247 -3.92 -16.49 -9.30
C ASN A 247 -4.00 -14.98 -9.55
N ILE A 248 -4.89 -14.57 -10.47
CA ILE A 248 -5.13 -13.17 -10.85
C ILE A 248 -6.52 -12.67 -10.44
N ILE A 249 -7.07 -13.18 -9.33
CA ILE A 249 -8.45 -12.91 -8.92
C ILE A 249 -8.75 -11.42 -8.71
N MET A 250 -7.74 -10.62 -8.31
CA MET A 250 -7.87 -9.19 -8.06
C MET A 250 -8.06 -8.38 -9.36
N LEU A 251 -7.58 -8.87 -10.50
CA LEU A 251 -7.79 -8.19 -11.79
C LEU A 251 -9.25 -8.16 -12.21
N ARG A 252 -10.12 -8.97 -11.62
CA ARG A 252 -11.58 -8.89 -11.86
C ARG A 252 -12.16 -7.53 -11.46
N TYR A 253 -11.48 -6.80 -10.58
CA TYR A 253 -11.87 -5.47 -10.12
C TYR A 253 -11.31 -4.33 -10.97
N SER A 254 -10.45 -4.63 -11.95
CA SER A 254 -9.73 -3.62 -12.74
C SER A 254 -10.53 -3.03 -13.91
N ASP A 255 -11.67 -3.63 -14.25
CA ASP A 255 -12.47 -3.29 -15.43
C ASP A 255 -11.71 -3.32 -16.77
N TYR A 256 -10.53 -3.95 -16.80
CA TYR A 256 -9.78 -4.14 -18.03
C TYR A 256 -10.40 -5.26 -18.88
N ASP A 257 -10.49 -5.00 -20.19
CA ASP A 257 -10.87 -6.00 -21.17
C ASP A 257 -9.88 -7.18 -21.14
N GLU A 258 -10.39 -8.41 -21.29
CA GLU A 258 -9.56 -9.62 -21.27
C GLU A 258 -8.49 -9.61 -22.37
N SER A 259 -8.76 -8.92 -23.49
CA SER A 259 -7.79 -8.71 -24.58
C SER A 259 -6.60 -7.84 -24.15
N VAL A 260 -6.82 -6.84 -23.30
CA VAL A 260 -5.77 -5.99 -22.73
C VAL A 260 -4.97 -6.79 -21.71
N ILE A 261 -5.65 -7.53 -20.83
CA ILE A 261 -5.00 -8.39 -19.83
C ILE A 261 -4.10 -9.43 -20.54
N THR A 262 -4.61 -10.13 -21.55
CA THR A 262 -3.84 -11.16 -22.29
C THR A 262 -2.67 -10.57 -23.08
N LYS A 263 -2.77 -9.30 -23.50
CA LYS A 263 -1.69 -8.60 -24.19
C LYS A 263 -0.55 -8.25 -23.22
N VAL A 264 -0.89 -7.71 -22.06
CA VAL A 264 0.10 -7.20 -21.08
C VAL A 264 0.65 -8.32 -20.20
N VAL A 265 -0.22 -9.21 -19.71
CA VAL A 265 0.14 -10.24 -18.73
C VAL A 265 0.39 -11.57 -19.42
N LYS A 266 1.58 -12.12 -19.19
CA LYS A 266 2.05 -13.37 -19.75
C LYS A 266 2.39 -14.33 -18.61
N PRO A 267 1.45 -15.19 -18.16
CA PRO A 267 1.69 -16.10 -17.05
C PRO A 267 2.63 -17.24 -17.47
N ILE A 268 3.53 -17.63 -16.57
CA ILE A 268 4.43 -18.76 -16.73
C ILE A 268 4.57 -19.52 -15.40
N ASN A 269 4.54 -20.85 -15.46
CA ASN A 269 4.77 -21.67 -14.28
C ASN A 269 6.29 -21.86 -14.01
N TRP A 270 6.65 -22.24 -12.79
CA TRP A 270 8.05 -22.47 -12.42
C TRP A 270 8.75 -23.53 -13.27
N LEU A 271 8.03 -24.58 -13.70
CA LEU A 271 8.60 -25.65 -14.51
C LEU A 271 9.01 -25.16 -15.91
N GLN A 272 8.14 -24.41 -16.58
CA GLN A 272 8.38 -23.74 -17.86
C GLN A 272 9.48 -22.69 -17.76
N PHE A 273 9.60 -22.04 -16.61
CA PHE A 273 10.64 -21.05 -16.37
C PHE A 273 12.03 -21.70 -16.19
N ALA A 274 12.10 -22.78 -15.42
CA ALA A 274 13.34 -23.50 -15.12
C ALA A 274 13.83 -24.37 -16.29
N GLU A 275 12.90 -25.05 -16.97
CA GLU A 275 13.18 -25.99 -18.08
C GLU A 275 12.43 -25.61 -19.37
N PRO A 276 12.73 -24.43 -19.96
CA PRO A 276 11.98 -23.91 -21.10
C PRO A 276 12.06 -24.79 -22.36
N GLU A 277 13.14 -25.57 -22.54
CA GLU A 277 13.31 -26.43 -23.71
C GLU A 277 12.39 -27.65 -23.67
N ASN A 278 12.20 -28.24 -22.48
CA ASN A 278 11.39 -29.44 -22.27
C ASN A 278 9.88 -29.14 -22.32
N GLU A 279 9.48 -27.94 -21.92
CA GLU A 279 8.08 -27.54 -21.81
C GLU A 279 7.52 -26.89 -23.09
N ARG A 280 8.31 -26.80 -24.16
CA ARG A 280 7.82 -26.31 -25.46
C ARG A 280 6.77 -27.25 -26.03
N ILE A 281 5.62 -26.68 -26.39
CA ILE A 281 4.57 -27.45 -27.06
C ILE A 281 4.92 -27.53 -28.54
N GLN A 282 5.44 -28.69 -28.96
CA GLN A 282 5.66 -29.00 -30.37
C GLN A 282 4.32 -29.36 -31.02
N LEU A 283 3.99 -28.68 -32.11
CA LEU A 283 2.87 -29.04 -32.98
C LEU A 283 3.47 -29.66 -34.23
N ASP A 284 3.05 -30.87 -34.58
CA ASP A 284 3.46 -31.50 -35.83
C ASP A 284 2.85 -30.69 -37.00
N GLU A 285 3.66 -30.30 -37.98
CA GLU A 285 3.20 -29.53 -39.16
C GLU A 285 2.13 -30.31 -39.98
N GLU A 286 2.06 -31.63 -39.79
CA GLU A 286 1.09 -32.53 -40.43
C GLU A 286 -0.26 -32.61 -39.71
N ASP A 287 -0.54 -31.78 -38.69
CA ASP A 287 -1.85 -31.71 -38.04
C ASP A 287 -2.92 -31.23 -39.05
N PHE A 288 -3.43 -32.22 -39.78
CA PHE A 288 -4.45 -32.18 -40.80
C PHE A 288 -5.64 -31.36 -40.30
N GLU A 289 -5.93 -30.21 -40.93
CA GLU A 289 -7.12 -29.41 -40.58
C GLU A 289 -8.33 -30.35 -40.50
N PRO A 290 -8.87 -30.60 -39.29
CA PRO A 290 -9.83 -31.67 -39.16
C PRO A 290 -11.13 -31.24 -39.86
N LYS A 291 -11.59 -32.08 -40.80
CA LYS A 291 -12.75 -31.76 -41.66
C LYS A 291 -14.05 -31.52 -40.89
N LYS A 292 -14.15 -32.00 -39.63
CA LYS A 292 -15.34 -31.85 -38.78
C LYS A 292 -15.28 -30.54 -37.98
N PRO A 293 -16.37 -29.77 -37.89
CA PRO A 293 -16.36 -28.44 -37.26
C PRO A 293 -15.97 -28.48 -35.77
N LYS A 294 -16.44 -29.45 -34.99
CA LYS A 294 -16.09 -29.60 -33.56
C LYS A 294 -14.60 -29.88 -33.33
N LEU A 295 -14.00 -30.73 -34.18
CA LEU A 295 -12.58 -31.03 -34.10
C LEU A 295 -11.74 -29.84 -34.56
N LYS A 296 -12.25 -29.05 -35.51
CA LYS A 296 -11.60 -27.81 -35.97
C LYS A 296 -11.53 -26.77 -34.85
N GLU A 297 -12.61 -26.58 -34.10
CA GLU A 297 -12.61 -25.69 -32.94
C GLU A 297 -11.62 -26.13 -31.85
N GLN A 298 -11.58 -27.43 -31.53
CA GLN A 298 -10.61 -27.99 -30.57
C GLN A 298 -9.17 -27.83 -31.05
N PHE A 299 -8.91 -28.09 -32.32
CA PHE A 299 -7.60 -27.91 -32.93
C PHE A 299 -7.14 -26.45 -32.88
N LEU A 300 -8.03 -25.51 -33.23
CA LEU A 300 -7.74 -24.07 -33.15
C LEU A 300 -7.40 -23.65 -31.71
N ARG A 301 -8.15 -24.12 -30.71
CA ARG A 301 -7.86 -23.87 -29.29
C ARG A 301 -6.52 -24.46 -28.84
N LYS A 302 -6.20 -25.69 -29.26
CA LYS A 302 -4.91 -26.33 -28.96
C LYS A 302 -3.75 -25.53 -29.59
N ARG A 303 -3.91 -25.11 -30.84
CA ARG A 303 -2.92 -24.32 -31.58
C ARG A 303 -2.71 -22.94 -30.95
N GLU A 304 -3.77 -22.25 -30.55
CA GLU A 304 -3.68 -20.98 -29.85
C GLU A 304 -3.02 -21.12 -28.48
N ARG A 305 -3.37 -22.16 -27.71
CA ARG A 305 -2.71 -22.46 -26.44
C ARG A 305 -1.21 -22.71 -26.63
N ALA A 306 -0.83 -23.54 -27.60
CA ALA A 306 0.56 -23.84 -27.91
C ALA A 306 1.33 -22.58 -28.32
N ARG A 307 0.73 -21.75 -29.19
CA ARG A 307 1.32 -20.46 -29.59
C ARG A 307 1.54 -19.54 -28.40
N ASN A 308 0.53 -19.39 -27.53
CA ASN A 308 0.63 -18.52 -26.38
C ASN A 308 1.70 -19.01 -25.39
N VAL A 309 1.74 -20.31 -25.08
CA VAL A 309 2.76 -20.88 -24.17
C VAL A 309 4.17 -20.70 -24.76
N ASN A 310 4.35 -21.05 -26.03
CA ASN A 310 5.66 -20.93 -26.69
C ASN A 310 6.11 -19.46 -26.79
N GLU A 311 5.21 -18.51 -27.04
CA GLU A 311 5.51 -17.07 -27.01
C GLU A 311 6.07 -16.64 -25.64
N VAL A 312 5.47 -17.10 -24.54
CA VAL A 312 5.96 -16.78 -23.19
C VAL A 312 7.30 -17.45 -22.89
N ILE A 313 7.49 -18.69 -23.33
CA ILE A 313 8.77 -19.39 -23.22
C ILE A 313 9.85 -18.65 -24.01
N ASP A 314 9.56 -18.19 -25.23
CA ASP A 314 10.49 -17.40 -26.05
C ASP A 314 10.91 -16.12 -25.34
N LEU A 315 9.99 -15.42 -24.67
CA LEU A 315 10.29 -14.23 -23.86
C LEU A 315 11.27 -14.53 -22.71
N VAL A 316 11.12 -15.69 -22.04
CA VAL A 316 12.01 -16.10 -20.95
C VAL A 316 13.36 -16.62 -21.46
N VAL A 317 13.39 -17.25 -22.62
CA VAL A 317 14.65 -17.68 -23.27
C VAL A 317 15.45 -16.46 -23.74
N GLU A 318 14.79 -15.50 -24.39
CA GLU A 318 15.41 -14.23 -24.81
C GLU A 318 15.92 -13.44 -23.59
N GLY A 319 15.18 -13.46 -22.49
CA GLY A 319 15.55 -12.75 -21.26
C GLY A 319 15.57 -11.22 -21.48
N ASN A 320 16.57 -10.55 -20.91
CA ASN A 320 16.71 -9.09 -20.93
C ASN A 320 15.47 -8.35 -20.38
N PHE A 321 14.95 -8.81 -19.23
CA PHE A 321 13.89 -8.10 -18.52
C PHE A 321 14.39 -6.76 -17.97
N ASP A 322 13.53 -5.74 -18.03
CA ASP A 322 13.80 -4.37 -17.57
C ASP A 322 13.74 -4.20 -16.05
N GLY A 323 13.29 -5.22 -15.33
CA GLY A 323 13.31 -5.26 -13.87
C GLY A 323 12.65 -6.52 -13.35
N PHE A 324 12.95 -6.84 -12.10
CA PHE A 324 12.30 -7.91 -11.34
C PHE A 324 11.61 -7.34 -10.11
N VAL A 325 10.34 -7.73 -9.91
CA VAL A 325 9.57 -7.35 -8.74
C VAL A 325 8.93 -8.59 -8.13
N SER A 326 9.17 -8.83 -6.85
CA SER A 326 8.63 -10.01 -6.16
C SER A 326 7.83 -9.64 -4.92
N MET A 327 6.66 -10.27 -4.80
CA MET A 327 5.84 -10.36 -3.59
C MET A 327 5.41 -11.82 -3.40
N SER A 328 6.18 -12.57 -2.63
CA SER A 328 5.91 -13.98 -2.37
C SER A 328 6.54 -14.42 -1.05
N THR A 329 6.01 -15.53 -0.53
CA THR A 329 6.51 -16.25 0.64
C THR A 329 7.55 -17.32 0.31
N LEU A 330 7.86 -17.53 -0.97
CA LEU A 330 8.91 -18.44 -1.43
C LEU A 330 10.28 -18.09 -0.83
N TYR A 331 11.13 -19.12 -0.73
CA TYR A 331 12.52 -18.96 -0.33
C TYR A 331 13.30 -18.22 -1.43
N MET A 332 13.48 -16.92 -1.23
CA MET A 332 14.02 -16.01 -2.24
C MET A 332 15.46 -16.29 -2.68
N PRO A 333 16.41 -16.76 -1.84
CA PRO A 333 17.77 -17.04 -2.31
C PRO A 333 17.83 -17.97 -3.54
N ASP A 334 17.12 -19.10 -3.50
CA ASP A 334 17.06 -20.06 -4.62
C ASP A 334 16.35 -19.50 -5.86
N VAL A 335 15.24 -18.79 -5.62
CA VAL A 335 14.46 -18.10 -6.67
C VAL A 335 15.36 -17.14 -7.44
N VAL A 336 16.17 -16.38 -6.71
CA VAL A 336 16.97 -15.31 -7.30
C VAL A 336 18.14 -15.86 -8.11
N GLU A 337 18.71 -17.02 -7.76
CA GLU A 337 19.74 -17.68 -8.58
C GLU A 337 19.25 -17.98 -10.00
N SER A 338 18.00 -18.40 -10.13
CA SER A 338 17.35 -18.73 -11.42
C SER A 338 16.88 -17.48 -12.17
N VAL A 339 16.48 -16.43 -11.44
CA VAL A 339 15.87 -15.22 -12.00
C VAL A 339 16.91 -14.18 -12.48
N ILE A 340 17.96 -13.91 -11.71
CA ILE A 340 18.99 -12.88 -12.01
C ILE A 340 19.64 -13.03 -13.39
N PRO A 341 19.91 -14.24 -13.92
CA PRO A 341 20.45 -14.42 -15.26
C PRO A 341 19.54 -13.86 -16.36
N LYS A 342 18.22 -13.84 -16.14
CA LYS A 342 17.23 -13.40 -17.13
C LYS A 342 17.04 -11.88 -17.15
N ILE A 343 17.48 -11.17 -16.10
CA ILE A 343 17.35 -9.72 -15.99
C ILE A 343 18.46 -9.02 -16.77
N GLY A 344 18.11 -7.94 -17.49
CA GLY A 344 19.07 -7.11 -18.21
C GLY A 344 20.06 -6.38 -17.29
N GLY A 345 21.20 -5.94 -17.85
CA GLY A 345 22.16 -5.13 -17.12
C GLY A 345 21.62 -3.74 -16.75
N SER A 346 22.06 -3.20 -15.62
CA SER A 346 21.62 -1.91 -15.08
C SER A 346 20.11 -1.83 -14.77
N ARG A 347 19.47 -2.98 -14.50
CA ARG A 347 18.03 -3.05 -14.19
C ARG A 347 17.79 -3.28 -12.69
N PRO A 348 16.69 -2.72 -12.14
CA PRO A 348 16.37 -2.88 -10.73
C PRO A 348 15.84 -4.27 -10.40
N VAL A 349 16.18 -4.73 -9.20
CA VAL A 349 15.68 -5.94 -8.55
C VAL A 349 15.01 -5.49 -7.26
N VAL A 350 13.71 -5.74 -7.13
CA VAL A 350 12.89 -5.32 -5.99
C VAL A 350 12.20 -6.54 -5.40
N ILE A 351 12.39 -6.77 -4.11
CA ILE A 351 11.80 -7.91 -3.40
C ILE A 351 11.13 -7.37 -2.14
N TYR A 352 9.83 -7.61 -2.01
CA TYR A 352 9.08 -7.27 -0.81
C TYR A 352 8.89 -8.50 0.07
N ASN A 353 8.99 -8.30 1.39
CA ASN A 353 8.56 -9.27 2.38
C ASN A 353 8.00 -8.56 3.61
N GLN A 354 7.05 -9.18 4.30
CA GLN A 354 6.52 -8.69 5.57
C GLN A 354 7.58 -8.72 6.69
N TYR A 355 8.55 -9.65 6.61
CA TYR A 355 9.60 -9.84 7.60
C TYR A 355 10.96 -9.38 7.06
N LYS A 356 11.71 -8.66 7.91
CA LYS A 356 13.03 -8.12 7.57
C LYS A 356 14.09 -9.21 7.49
N GLU A 357 13.97 -10.22 8.33
CA GLU A 357 14.93 -11.31 8.51
C GLU A 357 15.10 -12.11 7.22
N LEU A 358 14.01 -12.39 6.51
CA LEU A 358 14.03 -13.07 5.22
C LEU A 358 14.74 -12.24 4.14
N LEU A 359 14.61 -10.91 4.19
CA LEU A 359 15.34 -10.03 3.26
C LEU A 359 16.81 -9.89 3.64
N ALA A 360 17.16 -9.97 4.93
CA ALA A 360 18.55 -9.93 5.37
C ALA A 360 19.34 -11.14 4.85
N GLU A 361 18.71 -12.32 4.80
CA GLU A 361 19.30 -13.52 4.18
C GLU A 361 19.55 -13.32 2.67
N VAL A 362 18.57 -12.77 1.95
CA VAL A 362 18.73 -12.43 0.52
C VAL A 362 19.83 -11.38 0.31
N GLN A 363 19.91 -10.38 1.19
CA GLN A 363 20.95 -9.36 1.14
C GLN A 363 22.35 -9.97 1.33
N GLN A 364 22.49 -10.92 2.24
CA GLN A 364 23.73 -11.66 2.44
C GLN A 364 24.08 -12.49 1.19
N HIS A 365 23.10 -13.15 0.58
CA HIS A 365 23.28 -13.85 -0.69
C HIS A 365 23.79 -12.90 -1.80
N PHE A 366 23.21 -11.70 -1.94
CA PHE A 366 23.67 -10.68 -2.89
C PHE A 366 25.04 -10.09 -2.58
N THR A 367 25.50 -10.17 -1.33
CA THR A 367 26.86 -9.74 -0.99
C THR A 367 27.90 -10.70 -1.55
N ASN A 368 27.55 -11.99 -1.61
CA ASN A 368 28.41 -13.03 -2.19
C ASN A 368 28.31 -13.04 -3.72
N ASP A 369 27.12 -12.75 -4.26
CA ASP A 369 26.87 -12.71 -5.70
C ASP A 369 27.20 -11.35 -6.33
N ARG A 370 28.27 -11.32 -7.14
CA ARG A 370 28.73 -10.10 -7.84
C ARG A 370 27.79 -9.61 -8.95
N ARG A 371 26.71 -10.34 -9.25
CA ARG A 371 25.73 -9.96 -10.28
C ARG A 371 24.78 -8.85 -9.80
N VAL A 372 24.72 -8.56 -8.51
CA VAL A 372 23.85 -7.50 -7.96
C VAL A 372 24.70 -6.54 -7.13
N ILE A 373 24.49 -5.23 -7.31
CA ILE A 373 25.17 -4.19 -6.52
C ILE A 373 24.19 -3.40 -5.66
N ALA A 374 24.72 -2.79 -4.61
CA ALA A 374 24.04 -1.87 -3.72
C ALA A 374 22.75 -2.45 -3.11
N SER A 375 22.76 -3.74 -2.76
CA SER A 375 21.64 -4.40 -2.11
C SER A 375 21.34 -3.73 -0.76
N SER A 376 20.18 -3.11 -0.65
CA SER A 376 19.77 -2.33 0.53
C SER A 376 18.32 -2.66 0.90
N ILE A 377 18.06 -2.78 2.20
CA ILE A 377 16.71 -2.99 2.73
C ILE A 377 16.15 -1.63 3.14
N PHE A 378 14.95 -1.32 2.64
CA PHE A 378 14.21 -0.11 2.92
C PHE A 378 12.94 -0.42 3.70
N GLU A 379 12.63 0.48 4.63
CA GLU A 379 11.40 0.49 5.39
C GLU A 379 10.76 1.87 5.24
N THR A 380 9.46 1.91 4.91
CA THR A 380 8.66 3.13 4.91
C THR A 380 7.47 2.96 5.84
N ARG A 381 7.14 4.02 6.56
CA ARG A 381 5.97 4.08 7.46
C ARG A 381 5.29 5.43 7.32
N ALA A 382 4.04 5.43 6.92
CA ALA A 382 3.19 6.61 6.94
C ALA A 382 2.48 6.75 8.30
N ARG A 383 2.55 7.93 8.93
CA ARG A 383 1.79 8.24 10.16
C ARG A 383 0.73 9.30 9.86
N PRO A 384 -0.56 8.93 9.76
CA PRO A 384 -1.61 9.90 9.50
C PRO A 384 -1.80 10.86 10.67
N TYR A 385 -2.13 12.12 10.36
CA TYR A 385 -2.44 13.16 11.34
C TYR A 385 -3.92 13.50 11.34
N GLN A 386 -4.45 13.76 12.53
CA GLN A 386 -5.69 14.51 12.66
C GLN A 386 -5.36 15.98 12.35
N THR A 387 -6.00 16.53 11.31
CA THR A 387 -5.73 17.89 10.79
C THR A 387 -6.84 18.87 11.16
N ILE A 388 -7.46 18.68 12.32
CA ILE A 388 -8.54 19.56 12.78
C ILE A 388 -7.92 20.72 13.58
N PRO A 389 -8.21 22.00 13.27
CA PRO A 389 -7.70 23.14 14.02
C PRO A 389 -7.93 23.02 15.52
N GLY A 390 -6.92 23.35 16.33
CA GLY A 390 -6.95 23.22 17.80
C GLY A 390 -6.88 21.78 18.34
N ARG A 391 -6.87 20.76 17.48
CA ARG A 391 -6.81 19.33 17.85
C ARG A 391 -5.86 18.55 16.92
N MET A 392 -4.77 19.18 16.50
CA MET A 392 -3.81 18.53 15.61
C MET A 392 -2.90 17.60 16.39
N HIS A 393 -2.98 16.32 16.10
CA HIS A 393 -2.10 15.29 16.65
C HIS A 393 -2.06 14.09 15.70
N PRO A 394 -1.00 13.25 15.74
CA PRO A 394 -1.01 11.99 15.02
C PRO A 394 -2.16 11.09 15.47
N LEU A 395 -2.59 10.14 14.64
CA LEU A 395 -3.50 9.10 15.12
C LEU A 395 -2.90 8.38 16.33
N MET A 396 -3.71 8.20 17.36
CA MET A 396 -3.27 7.57 18.62
C MET A 396 -2.99 6.09 18.46
N THR A 397 -3.81 5.41 17.65
CA THR A 397 -3.64 4.01 17.29
C THR A 397 -3.78 3.85 15.79
N MET A 398 -2.91 3.04 15.21
CA MET A 398 -2.95 2.63 13.81
C MET A 398 -2.31 1.26 13.69
N ARG A 399 -2.56 0.58 12.57
CA ARG A 399 -1.84 -0.64 12.22
C ARG A 399 -0.36 -0.30 11.99
N SER A 400 0.53 -1.15 12.51
CA SER A 400 1.98 -0.99 12.29
C SER A 400 2.31 -1.21 10.81
N GLY A 401 2.02 -2.42 10.31
CA GLY A 401 1.97 -2.76 8.88
C GLY A 401 3.21 -2.41 8.04
N GLY A 402 3.11 -2.70 6.75
CA GLY A 402 3.92 -2.08 5.71
C GLY A 402 5.17 -2.83 5.27
N GLY A 403 5.57 -3.89 5.97
CA GLY A 403 6.66 -4.77 5.56
C GLY A 403 7.96 -4.05 5.24
N TYR A 404 8.77 -4.66 4.38
CA TYR A 404 10.11 -4.20 3.99
C TYR A 404 10.35 -4.46 2.51
N VAL A 405 11.17 -3.62 1.89
CA VAL A 405 11.51 -3.72 0.46
C VAL A 405 13.03 -3.79 0.33
N LEU A 406 13.54 -4.88 -0.25
CA LEU A 406 14.92 -4.99 -0.66
C LEU A 406 15.06 -4.52 -2.10
N TRP A 407 16.04 -3.66 -2.35
CA TRP A 407 16.36 -3.15 -3.68
C TRP A 407 17.84 -3.40 -4.00
N GLY A 408 18.12 -3.73 -5.26
CA GLY A 408 19.47 -3.81 -5.81
C GLY A 408 19.47 -3.56 -7.31
N THR A 409 20.66 -3.37 -7.89
CA THR A 409 20.81 -3.19 -9.35
C THR A 409 21.60 -4.33 -9.94
N ARG A 410 21.06 -4.94 -11.01
CA ARG A 410 21.72 -5.99 -11.79
C ARG A 410 22.92 -5.42 -12.55
N VAL A 411 24.10 -6.03 -12.42
CA VAL A 411 25.32 -5.69 -13.17
C VAL A 411 26.01 -6.93 -13.70
N PHE A 412 26.71 -6.81 -14.83
CA PHE A 412 27.54 -7.89 -15.34
C PHE A 412 28.92 -7.82 -14.69
N PRO A 413 29.32 -8.83 -13.90
CA PRO A 413 30.66 -8.85 -13.32
C PRO A 413 31.69 -9.00 -14.44
N ASP A 414 32.76 -8.22 -14.36
CA ASP A 414 33.94 -8.39 -15.19
C ASP A 414 35.04 -9.04 -14.34
N GLU A 415 35.58 -10.17 -14.77
CA GLU A 415 36.65 -10.88 -14.07
C GLU A 415 37.98 -10.12 -14.14
N SER A 416 38.13 -9.20 -15.10
CA SER A 416 39.37 -8.44 -15.30
C SER A 416 39.51 -7.22 -14.39
N VAL A 417 38.43 -6.76 -13.77
CA VAL A 417 38.41 -5.52 -12.98
C VAL A 417 38.35 -5.84 -11.49
N ILE A 418 39.50 -5.82 -10.82
CA ILE A 418 39.57 -5.85 -9.36
C ILE A 418 39.27 -4.43 -8.87
N ALA A 419 38.16 -4.25 -8.14
CA ALA A 419 37.83 -2.99 -7.51
C ALA A 419 38.95 -2.57 -6.55
N VAL A 420 39.69 -1.53 -6.92
CA VAL A 420 40.63 -0.87 -6.00
C VAL A 420 39.78 -0.08 -5.01
N GLY A 421 39.25 -0.76 -3.99
CA GLY A 421 38.72 -0.07 -2.82
C GLY A 421 39.77 0.90 -2.30
N LYS A 422 39.34 2.04 -1.72
CA LYS A 422 40.25 2.99 -1.05
C LYS A 422 41.11 2.22 -0.04
N GLY A 423 42.30 1.81 -0.46
CA GLY A 423 43.23 1.08 0.38
C GLY A 423 43.59 2.00 1.53
N MET A 424 43.31 1.58 2.76
CA MET A 424 44.09 2.06 3.89
C MET A 424 45.55 1.85 3.51
N LYS A 425 46.29 2.95 3.30
CA LYS A 425 47.73 2.90 3.00
C LYS A 425 48.38 2.09 4.12
N ARG A 426 48.70 0.84 3.83
CA ARG A 426 49.56 0.04 4.68
C ARG A 426 50.92 0.71 4.63
N ARG A 427 51.33 1.31 5.75
CA ARG A 427 52.61 2.00 5.90
C ARG A 427 53.70 0.99 5.54
N ARG A 428 54.44 1.27 4.47
CA ARG A 428 55.54 0.43 3.99
C ARG A 428 56.69 0.59 4.98
N GLU A 429 57.05 -0.47 5.68
CA GLU A 429 58.32 -0.53 6.41
C GLU A 429 59.44 -0.66 5.36
N GLU A 430 60.32 0.33 5.32
CA GLU A 430 61.50 0.31 4.45
C GLU A 430 62.58 -0.58 5.08
N SER A 431 62.87 -1.70 4.42
CA SER A 431 64.07 -2.50 4.66
C SER A 431 65.28 -1.78 4.05
N VAL A 432 66.16 -1.24 4.89
CA VAL A 432 67.44 -0.66 4.46
C VAL A 432 68.51 -1.74 4.47
N GLU A 433 68.94 -2.18 3.28
CA GLU A 433 70.23 -2.80 3.07
C GLU A 433 71.17 -1.80 2.39
N SER A 434 72.27 -1.45 3.06
CA SER A 434 73.55 -1.22 2.40
C SER A 434 74.68 -1.33 3.42
N GLY A 435 75.61 -2.25 3.15
CA GLY A 435 76.88 -2.32 3.88
C GLY A 435 77.89 -1.31 3.34
N VAL A 436 78.80 -0.86 4.19
CA VAL A 436 80.25 -1.16 4.14
C VAL A 436 81.05 -0.23 5.06
N SER A 437 82.04 -0.84 5.73
CA SER A 437 83.30 -0.33 6.29
C SER A 437 83.38 0.10 7.77
N LEU A 438 84.28 -0.63 8.45
CA LEU A 438 84.89 -0.35 9.76
C LEU A 438 85.80 0.87 9.68
N THR A 439 85.84 1.71 10.73
CA THR A 439 87.02 1.90 11.61
C THR A 439 86.84 3.06 12.63
N SER A 440 87.32 2.78 13.85
CA SER A 440 87.93 3.67 14.87
C SER A 440 87.17 4.85 15.52
N ALA A 441 86.91 4.66 16.82
CA ALA A 441 87.42 5.46 17.96
C ALA A 441 86.83 6.84 18.34
N ASN A 442 86.47 6.91 19.63
CA ASN A 442 86.55 8.02 20.61
C ASN A 442 85.63 9.24 20.44
N VAL A 443 84.66 9.50 21.34
CA VAL A 443 84.70 10.02 22.75
C VAL A 443 84.34 11.52 22.77
N ALA A 444 83.37 11.85 23.65
CA ALA A 444 83.03 13.18 24.23
C ALA A 444 82.41 14.22 23.28
N GLU A 445 81.52 15.13 23.66
CA GLU A 445 80.74 15.48 24.86
C GLU A 445 79.70 16.56 24.39
N ASP A 446 78.84 17.00 25.31
CA ASP A 446 77.96 18.19 25.27
C ASP A 446 76.51 18.04 24.78
N THR A 447 75.65 17.75 25.76
CA THR A 447 74.34 18.42 25.95
C THR A 447 74.50 19.43 27.11
N PRO A 448 73.58 20.38 27.41
CA PRO A 448 72.18 20.49 26.98
C PRO A 448 71.71 21.94 26.66
N GLU A 449 70.47 22.12 26.17
CA GLU A 449 69.64 23.25 26.64
C GLU A 449 68.13 23.04 26.39
N ASN A 450 67.43 22.89 27.51
CA ASN A 450 66.07 23.31 27.88
C ASN A 450 64.87 23.17 26.92
N PHE A 451 64.00 22.23 27.31
CA PHE A 451 62.55 22.41 27.33
C PHE A 451 62.12 23.43 28.40
N PRO A 452 60.91 24.01 28.27
CA PRO A 452 60.04 24.14 29.43
C PRO A 452 58.74 23.34 29.29
N ALA A 453 58.38 22.76 30.43
CA ALA A 453 57.18 22.04 30.81
C ALA A 453 55.92 22.94 30.73
N SER A 454 54.77 22.42 30.31
CA SER A 454 53.69 21.81 31.12
C SER A 454 52.83 22.82 31.89
N GLU A 455 51.51 22.74 31.70
CA GLU A 455 50.57 22.73 32.82
C GLU A 455 49.23 22.08 32.41
N THR A 456 48.70 21.33 33.36
CA THR A 456 47.59 20.38 33.37
C THR A 456 46.46 20.92 34.23
N GLU A 457 45.20 20.78 33.82
CA GLU A 457 44.01 20.73 34.70
C GLU A 457 43.03 19.69 34.12
N VAL A 458 43.03 18.45 34.62
CA VAL A 458 42.21 17.84 35.70
C VAL A 458 40.73 17.71 35.36
N ALA A 459 40.29 16.45 35.34
CA ALA A 459 38.94 15.96 35.17
C ALA A 459 38.22 15.82 36.52
N GLU A 460 36.91 16.11 36.56
CA GLU A 460 36.00 15.66 37.60
C GLU A 460 34.87 14.83 36.97
N THR A 461 34.85 13.54 37.33
CA THR A 461 33.73 12.62 37.15
C THR A 461 32.85 12.65 38.40
N ARG A 462 31.54 12.87 38.24
CA ARG A 462 30.54 12.62 39.29
C ARG A 462 29.81 11.32 38.98
N GLU A 463 29.96 10.38 39.90
CA GLU A 463 29.13 9.18 40.05
C GLU A 463 27.88 9.59 40.86
N ASP A 464 26.69 9.29 40.34
CA ASP A 464 25.44 9.34 41.11
C ASP A 464 24.91 7.90 41.21
N ASP A 465 24.97 7.36 42.43
CA ASP A 465 24.37 6.12 42.87
C ASP A 465 22.83 6.25 42.89
N VAL A 466 22.12 5.29 42.30
CA VAL A 466 20.69 5.07 42.56
C VAL A 466 20.48 3.62 42.97
N GLU A 467 20.21 3.45 44.26
CA GLU A 467 19.83 2.20 44.91
C GLU A 467 18.56 1.61 44.29
N ILE A 468 18.64 0.31 43.97
CA ILE A 468 17.51 -0.54 43.61
C ILE A 468 17.00 -1.18 44.90
N THR A 469 15.86 -0.70 45.42
CA THR A 469 15.09 -1.42 46.44
C THR A 469 14.09 -2.35 45.76
N ASN A 470 14.33 -3.65 45.90
CA ASN A 470 13.32 -4.69 45.74
C ASN A 470 12.29 -4.56 46.86
N ASP A 471 11.01 -4.49 46.52
CA ASP A 471 9.96 -5.01 47.40
C ASP A 471 8.88 -5.69 46.57
N ALA A 472 8.61 -6.93 46.98
CA ALA A 472 7.55 -7.78 46.52
C ALA A 472 6.38 -7.68 47.51
N GLN A 473 5.16 -7.48 46.98
CA GLN A 473 3.92 -8.08 47.47
C GLN A 473 2.84 -7.99 46.39
#